data_AF-A0A2D7RNX7-F1
#
_entry.id   AF-A0A2D7RNX7-F1
#
_cell.length_a   1.000
_cell.length_b   1.000
_cell.length_c   1.000
_cell.angle_alpha   90.00
_cell.angle_beta   90.00
_cell.angle_gamma   90.00
#
_symmetry.space_group_name_H-M   'P 1'
#
loop_
_entity.id
_entity.type
_entity.pdbx_description
1 polymer ?
#
loop_
_entity_poly.entity_id
_entity_poly.type
_entity_poly.pdbx_seq_one_letter_code
_entity_poly.pdbx_strand_id
1 'polypeptide(L)' 'ILIDALQDTPYRVKEGSCSIKDFNDSPCIWLTSSTKGLLPLTHLIETDYKLQENYHGFLDVVELFNSAMQLHLATSK' A
#
# COMPACT_ATOMS: atom_id res chain seq x y z
N ILE A 1 5.03 11.06 0.28
CA ILE A 1 6.00 10.01 -0.15
C ILE A 1 5.31 8.98 -1.06
N LEU A 2 4.50 8.05 -0.54
CA LEU A 2 3.93 7.00 -1.40
C LEU A 2 2.93 7.53 -2.45
N ILE A 3 2.00 8.38 -2.03
CA ILE A 3 1.01 8.99 -2.95
C ILE A 3 1.72 9.77 -4.06
N ASP A 4 2.76 10.53 -3.72
CA ASP A 4 3.55 11.30 -4.69
C ASP A 4 4.29 10.36 -5.66
N ALA A 5 4.94 9.31 -5.14
CA ALA A 5 5.66 8.33 -5.96
C ALA A 5 4.72 7.58 -6.92
N LEU A 6 3.46 7.38 -6.55
CA LEU A 6 2.46 6.73 -7.41
C LEU A 6 2.02 7.61 -8.59
N GLN A 7 2.22 8.93 -8.55
CA GLN A 7 1.83 9.83 -9.65
C GLN A 7 2.58 9.53 -10.95
N ASP A 8 3.81 9.02 -10.85
CA ASP A 8 4.66 8.68 -12.01
C ASP A 8 4.44 7.23 -12.50
N THR A 9 3.39 6.58 -12.02
CA THR A 9 3.06 5.18 -12.36
C THR A 9 1.72 5.07 -13.07
N PRO A 10 1.39 3.92 -13.69
CA PRO A 10 0.06 3.67 -14.24
C PRO A 10 -1.06 3.58 -13.17
N TYR A 11 -0.71 3.50 -11.88
CA TYR A 11 -1.67 3.39 -10.80
C TYR A 11 -2.45 4.70 -10.59
N ARG A 12 -3.76 4.59 -10.37
CA ARG A 12 -4.61 5.74 -10.05
C ARG A 12 -4.97 5.74 -8.58
N VAL A 13 -4.50 6.75 -7.86
CA VAL A 13 -4.86 6.98 -6.46
C VAL A 13 -6.18 7.75 -6.39
N LYS A 14 -7.11 7.27 -5.57
CA LYS A 14 -8.35 7.97 -5.25
C LYS A 14 -8.56 7.95 -3.75
N GLU A 15 -8.84 9.13 -3.20
CA GLU A 15 -9.36 9.23 -1.84
C GLU A 15 -10.88 9.05 -1.87
N GLY A 16 -11.42 8.31 -0.91
CA GLY A 16 -12.83 7.99 -0.85
C GLY A 16 -13.20 7.21 0.40
N SER A 17 -14.48 6.87 0.51
CA SER A 17 -14.99 6.01 1.58
C SER A 17 -14.95 4.55 1.13
N CYS A 18 -14.62 3.66 2.05
CA CYS A 18 -14.66 2.22 1.85
C CYS A 18 -15.77 1.60 2.71
N SER A 19 -16.42 0.58 2.16
CA SER A 19 -17.35 -0.31 2.86
C SER A 19 -16.67 -1.63 3.23
N ILE A 20 -17.34 -2.46 4.03
CA ILE A 20 -16.85 -3.82 4.33
C ILE A 20 -16.67 -4.66 3.05
N LYS A 21 -17.54 -4.47 2.05
CA LYS A 21 -17.43 -5.16 0.77
C LYS A 21 -16.12 -4.85 0.06
N ASP A 22 -15.67 -3.59 0.13
CA ASP A 22 -14.40 -3.17 -0.48
C ASP A 22 -13.20 -3.85 0.21
N PHE A 23 -13.28 -4.14 1.51
CA PHE A 23 -12.26 -4.93 2.19
C PHE A 23 -12.25 -6.37 1.72
N ASN A 24 -13.42 -7.01 1.63
CA ASN A 24 -13.54 -8.40 1.19
C ASN A 24 -13.04 -8.61 -0.24
N ASP A 25 -13.30 -7.64 -1.13
CA ASP A 25 -12.94 -7.73 -2.54
C ASP A 25 -11.50 -7.25 -2.83
N SER A 26 -10.84 -6.62 -1.86
CA SER A 26 -9.50 -6.08 -2.06
C SER A 26 -8.46 -7.20 -2.16
N PRO A 27 -7.60 -7.21 -3.19
CA PRO A 27 -6.52 -8.20 -3.31
C PRO A 27 -5.42 -7.99 -2.27
N CYS A 28 -5.25 -6.76 -1.78
CA CYS A 28 -4.29 -6.42 -0.74
C CYS A 28 -4.71 -5.13 -0.01
N ILE A 29 -4.45 -5.08 1.29
CA ILE A 29 -4.62 -3.90 2.14
C ILE A 29 -3.33 -3.75 2.93
N TRP A 30 -2.88 -2.51 3.15
CA TRP A 30 -1.71 -2.22 3.97
C TRP A 30 -1.92 -1.00 4.85
N LEU A 31 -1.14 -0.95 5.93
CA LEU A 31 -1.00 0.25 6.77
C LEU A 31 0.34 0.89 6.49
N THR A 32 0.34 2.22 6.34
CA THR A 32 1.57 3.00 6.27
C THR A 32 1.80 3.79 7.54
N SER A 33 3.01 3.75 8.10
CA SER A 33 3.42 4.64 9.19
C SER A 33 4.90 5.01 9.09
N SER A 34 5.31 6.10 9.73
CA SER A 34 6.71 6.55 9.73
C SER A 34 7.67 5.53 10.34
N THR A 35 7.21 4.71 11.30
CA THR A 35 8.05 3.74 12.01
C THR A 35 7.94 2.32 11.46
N LYS A 36 6.83 1.97 10.81
CA LYS A 36 6.61 0.63 10.26
C LYS A 36 6.77 0.57 8.74
N GLY A 37 6.88 1.71 8.07
CA GLY A 37 6.92 1.76 6.62
C GLY A 37 5.58 1.30 6.07
N LEU A 38 5.59 0.27 5.22
CA LEU A 38 4.42 -0.33 4.59
C LEU A 38 4.22 -1.75 5.12
N LEU A 39 3.13 -1.98 5.85
CA LEU A 39 2.81 -3.25 6.49
C LEU A 39 1.55 -3.86 5.86
N PRO A 40 1.64 -5.04 5.21
CA PRO A 40 0.44 -5.72 4.70
C PRO A 40 -0.46 -6.22 5.84
N LEU A 41 -1.77 -6.05 5.69
CA LEU A 41 -2.74 -6.77 6.51
C LEU A 41 -2.89 -8.17 5.93
N THR A 42 -2.76 -9.20 6.77
CA THR A 42 -2.98 -10.59 6.40
C THR A 42 -4.43 -11.04 6.59
N HIS A 43 -5.12 -10.46 7.58
CA HIS A 43 -6.48 -10.77 7.97
C HIS A 43 -7.15 -9.56 8.64
N LEU A 44 -8.47 -9.44 8.49
CA LEU A 44 -9.29 -8.42 9.15
C LEU A 44 -10.48 -9.11 9.85
N ILE A 45 -10.68 -8.79 11.14
CA ILE A 45 -11.70 -9.42 11.99
C ILE A 45 -13.10 -9.17 11.41
N GLU A 46 -13.96 -10.20 11.45
CA GLU A 46 -15.35 -10.13 10.97
C GLU A 46 -15.48 -9.78 9.46
N THR A 47 -14.46 -10.11 8.68
CA THR A 47 -14.45 -9.97 7.22
C THR A 47 -13.95 -11.24 6.54
N ASP A 48 -14.21 -11.37 5.24
CA ASP A 48 -13.68 -12.46 4.42
C ASP A 48 -12.31 -12.13 3.80
N TYR A 49 -11.76 -10.95 4.12
CA TYR A 49 -10.50 -10.48 3.59
C TYR A 49 -9.35 -11.44 3.91
N LYS A 50 -8.58 -11.77 2.87
CA LYS A 50 -7.31 -12.48 2.95
C LYS A 50 -6.33 -11.86 1.98
N LEU A 51 -5.11 -11.61 2.46
CA LEU A 51 -4.03 -11.13 1.61
C LEU A 51 -3.78 -12.12 0.47
N GLN A 52 -3.76 -11.62 -0.77
CA GLN A 52 -3.25 -12.38 -1.90
C GLN A 52 -1.73 -12.15 -1.99
N GLU A 53 -0.94 -13.04 -1.39
CA GLU A 53 0.52 -12.86 -1.23
C GLU A 53 1.27 -12.67 -2.56
N ASN A 54 0.76 -13.21 -3.66
CA ASN A 54 1.36 -13.12 -4.99
C ASN A 54 0.69 -12.06 -5.89
N TYR A 55 -0.07 -11.13 -5.30
CA TYR A 55 -0.65 -10.03 -6.07
C TYR A 55 0.45 -9.06 -6.49
N HIS A 56 0.81 -9.07 -7.78
CA HIS A 56 1.88 -8.24 -8.34
C HIS A 56 1.74 -6.76 -7.99
N GLY A 57 0.51 -6.23 -7.98
CA GLY A 57 0.29 -4.82 -7.63
C GLY A 57 0.75 -4.45 -6.23
N PHE A 58 0.74 -5.39 -5.27
CA PHE A 58 1.30 -5.14 -3.94
C PHE A 58 2.84 -5.10 -3.98
N LEU A 59 3.47 -6.03 -4.70
CA LEU A 59 4.92 -6.10 -4.83
C LEU A 59 5.48 -4.84 -5.48
N ASP A 60 4.83 -4.37 -6.56
CA ASP A 60 5.20 -3.13 -7.24
C ASP A 60 5.13 -1.92 -6.30
N VAL A 61 4.04 -1.82 -5.51
CA VAL A 61 3.84 -0.72 -4.55
C VAL A 61 4.89 -0.77 -3.42
N VAL A 62 5.27 -1.96 -2.95
CA VAL A 62 6.32 -2.13 -1.95
C VAL A 62 7.68 -1.68 -2.48
N GLU A 63 8.05 -2.09 -3.69
CA GLU A 63 9.31 -1.69 -4.32
C GLU A 63 9.39 -0.18 -4.55
N LEU A 64 8.29 0.40 -5.07
CA LEU A 64 8.16 1.84 -5.26
C LEU A 64 8.30 2.60 -3.94
N PHE A 65 7.58 2.16 -2.90
CA PHE A 65 7.63 2.78 -1.58
C PHE A 65 9.05 2.78 -1.01
N ASN A 66 9.72 1.63 -1.05
CA ASN A 66 11.09 1.49 -0.53
C ASN A 66 12.07 2.41 -1.27
N SER A 67 11.97 2.47 -2.60
CA SER A 67 12.78 3.37 -3.43
C SER A 67 12.54 4.84 -3.07
N ALA A 68 11.27 5.25 -2.97
CA ALA A 68 10.89 6.61 -2.61
C ALA A 68 11.36 7.00 -1.19
N MET A 69 11.29 6.07 -0.23
CA MET A 69 11.78 6.28 1.12
C MET A 69 13.30 6.47 1.17
N GLN A 70 14.08 5.67 0.43
CA GLN A 70 15.54 5.81 0.38
C GLN A 70 15.96 7.16 -0.19
N LEU A 71 15.31 7.61 -1.27
CA LEU A 71 15.53 8.94 -1.84
C LEU A 71 15.22 10.05 -0.83
N HIS A 72 14.07 9.96 -0.14
CA HIS A 72 13.67 10.95 0.86
C HIS A 72 14.68 11.05 2.03
N LEU A 73 15.20 9.91 2.50
CA LEU A 73 16.22 9.86 3.54
C LEU A 73 17.57 10.42 3.07
N ALA A 74 17.93 10.23 1.80
CA ALA A 74 19.14 10.78 1.22
C ALA A 74 19.07 12.31 1.06
N THR A 75 17.90 12.86 0.75
CA THR A 75 17.69 14.32 0.62
C THR A 75 17.48 15.05 1.93
N SER A 76 17.23 14.33 3.03
CA SER A 76 17.05 14.89 4.37
C SER A 76 18.36 14.99 5.17
N LYS A 77 19.50 14.70 4.53
CA LYS A 77 20.86 14.90 5.05
C LYS A 77 21.44 16.21 4.59
#